data_AF-A0A932IQP1-F1
#
_entry.id   AF-A0A932IQP1-F1
#
_cell.length_a   1.000
_cell.length_b   1.000
_cell.length_c   1.000
_cell.angle_alpha   90.00
_cell.angle_beta   90.00
_cell.angle_gamma   90.00
#
_symmetry.space_group_name_H-M   'P 1'
#
loop_
_entity.id
_entity.type
_entity.pdbx_description
1 polymer ?
#
loop_
_entity_poly.entity_id
_entity_poly.type
_entity_poly.pdbx_seq_one_letter_code
_entity_poly.pdbx_strand_id
1 'polypeptide(L)' 'MAFGFLGLMALAFLAPTVVRAQAGGSAVPFLLIAPNARADGMGEAGAGIADDASAVHWNPAGLAFQRGREA' A
#
# COMPACT_ATOMS: atom_id res chain seq x y z
N MET A 1 -11.68 -50.12 -10.11
CA MET A 1 -12.28 -48.93 -9.48
C MET A 1 -11.24 -47.96 -8.90
N ALA A 2 -10.17 -48.43 -8.25
CA ALA A 2 -9.14 -47.58 -7.63
C ALA A 2 -8.24 -46.78 -8.61
N PHE A 3 -7.89 -47.34 -9.78
CA PHE A 3 -6.98 -46.68 -10.74
C PHE A 3 -7.56 -45.40 -11.36
N GLY A 4 -8.88 -45.34 -11.56
CA GLY A 4 -9.54 -44.12 -12.04
C GLY A 4 -9.55 -42.98 -11.01
N PHE A 5 -9.63 -43.34 -9.72
CA PHE A 5 -9.62 -42.39 -8.61
C PHE A 5 -8.24 -41.72 -8.45
N LEU A 6 -7.15 -42.49 -8.58
CA LEU A 6 -5.78 -41.97 -8.58
C LEU A 6 -5.50 -41.02 -9.75
N GLY A 7 -6.01 -41.33 -10.95
CA GLY A 7 -5.87 -40.45 -12.12
C GLY A 7 -6.60 -39.11 -11.94
N LEU A 8 -7.80 -39.13 -11.35
CA LEU A 8 -8.56 -37.92 -11.06
C LEU A 8 -7.88 -37.04 -10.00
N MET A 9 -7.30 -37.67 -8.96
CA MET A 9 -6.52 -36.98 -7.95
C MET A 9 -5.29 -36.32 -8.56
N ALA A 10 -4.53 -37.03 -9.39
CA ALA A 10 -3.37 -36.48 -10.08
C ALA A 10 -3.74 -35.27 -10.97
N LEU A 11 -4.87 -35.34 -11.69
CA LEU A 11 -5.36 -34.23 -12.51
C LEU A 11 -5.77 -33.00 -11.68
N ALA A 12 -6.33 -33.20 -10.49
CA ALA A 12 -6.66 -32.11 -9.57
C ALA A 12 -5.41 -31.39 -9.02
N PHE A 13 -4.28 -32.10 -8.84
CA PHE A 13 -3.00 -31.48 -8.45
C PHE A 13 -2.30 -30.73 -9.59
N LEU A 14 -2.62 -31.05 -10.85
CA LEU A 14 -2.13 -30.37 -12.04
C LEU A 14 -3.02 -29.17 -12.46
N ALA A 15 -4.16 -28.97 -11.79
CA ALA A 15 -5.03 -27.84 -12.06
C ALA A 15 -4.35 -26.53 -11.61
N PRO A 16 -4.30 -25.50 -12.47
CA PRO A 16 -3.72 -24.22 -12.10
C PRO A 16 -4.55 -23.61 -10.95
N THR A 17 -3.91 -23.36 -9.82
CA THR A 17 -4.51 -22.59 -8.73
C THR A 17 -4.64 -21.14 -9.19
N VAL A 18 -5.86 -20.71 -9.49
CA VAL A 18 -6.12 -19.31 -9.85
C VAL A 18 -6.01 -18.46 -8.59
N VAL A 19 -4.82 -17.94 -8.32
CA VAL A 19 -4.58 -16.94 -7.27
C VAL A 19 -5.17 -15.62 -7.75
N ARG A 20 -6.26 -15.19 -7.11
CA ARG A 20 -6.88 -13.90 -7.41
C ARG A 20 -6.24 -12.81 -6.56
N ALA A 21 -5.38 -12.00 -7.17
CA ALA A 21 -4.97 -10.73 -6.56
C ALA A 21 -6.21 -9.86 -6.38
N GLN A 22 -6.62 -9.63 -5.13
CA GLN A 22 -7.56 -8.58 -4.81
C GLN A 22 -6.74 -7.30 -4.67
N ALA A 23 -7.00 -6.30 -5.51
CA ALA A 23 -6.54 -4.96 -5.21
C ALA A 23 -7.23 -4.55 -3.91
N GLY A 24 -6.48 -4.36 -2.83
CA GLY A 24 -7.03 -3.98 -1.54
C GLY A 24 -7.92 -2.74 -1.69
N GLY A 25 -9.15 -2.82 -1.19
CA GLY A 25 -10.08 -1.69 -1.23
C GLY A 25 -9.80 -0.70 -0.08
N SER A 26 -9.87 0.60 -0.36
CA SER A 26 -9.89 1.66 0.65
C SER A 26 -11.23 2.36 0.62
N ALA A 27 -11.79 2.68 1.79
CA ALA A 27 -13.00 3.50 1.88
C ALA A 27 -12.75 4.96 1.43
N VAL A 28 -11.49 5.39 1.47
CA VAL A 28 -11.06 6.79 1.23
C VAL A 28 -9.80 6.81 0.36
N PRO A 29 -9.90 6.51 -0.94
CA PRO A 29 -8.73 6.41 -1.83
C PRO A 29 -8.01 7.74 -2.05
N PHE A 30 -8.67 8.89 -1.79
CA PHE A 30 -8.05 10.21 -1.93
C PHE A 30 -6.95 10.46 -0.90
N LEU A 31 -6.88 9.71 0.20
CA LEU A 31 -5.76 9.80 1.15
C LEU A 31 -4.44 9.25 0.59
N LEU A 32 -4.49 8.54 -0.53
CA LEU A 32 -3.29 8.11 -1.26
C LEU A 32 -2.76 9.20 -2.19
N ILE A 33 -3.48 10.32 -2.35
CA ILE A 33 -3.03 11.43 -3.18
C ILE A 33 -2.11 12.30 -2.32
N ALA A 34 -0.88 12.48 -2.79
CA ALA A 34 0.10 13.30 -2.09
C ALA A 34 -0.42 14.74 -1.88
N PRO A 35 -0.31 15.30 -0.66
CA PRO A 35 -0.82 16.62 -0.32
C PRO A 35 0.11 17.74 -0.76
N ASN A 36 1.32 17.42 -1.22
CA ASN A 36 2.33 18.37 -1.65
C ASN A 36 3.11 17.81 -2.85
N ALA A 37 3.71 18.69 -3.65
CA ALA A 37 4.52 18.27 -4.81
C ALA A 37 5.94 17.84 -4.42
N ARG A 38 6.47 18.34 -3.29
CA ARG A 38 7.86 18.10 -2.86
C ARG A 38 8.09 16.64 -2.45
N ALA A 39 7.27 16.11 -1.55
CA ALA A 39 7.39 14.72 -1.09
C ALA A 39 7.02 13.74 -2.22
N ASP A 40 6.02 14.09 -3.05
CA ASP A 40 5.65 13.30 -4.23
C ASP A 40 6.81 13.18 -5.23
N GLY A 41 7.45 14.30 -5.56
CA GLY A 41 8.64 14.32 -6.42
C GLY A 41 9.86 13.60 -5.83
N MET A 42 9.89 13.36 -4.52
CA MET A 42 10.91 12.57 -3.83
C MET A 42 10.52 11.09 -3.66
N GLY A 43 9.43 10.64 -4.28
CA GLY A 43 8.94 9.26 -4.17
C GLY A 43 8.28 8.98 -2.83
N GLU A 44 7.39 9.88 -2.39
CA GLU A 44 6.60 9.76 -1.15
C GLU A 44 7.45 9.69 0.13
N ALA A 45 8.62 10.34 0.12
CA ALA A 45 9.58 10.34 1.23
C ALA A 45 9.15 11.15 2.47
N GLY A 46 7.92 11.69 2.49
CA GLY A 46 7.43 12.59 3.55
C GLY A 46 7.39 11.96 4.95
N ALA A 47 7.34 10.63 5.05
CA ALA A 47 7.39 9.94 6.34
C ALA A 47 8.70 10.22 7.11
N GLY A 48 9.83 10.35 6.40
CA GLY A 48 11.14 10.69 6.98
C GLY A 48 11.45 12.18 6.96
N ILE A 49 10.86 12.93 6.02
CA ILE A 49 11.07 14.37 5.83
C ILE A 49 9.75 15.09 6.18
N ALA A 50 9.52 15.26 7.47
CA ALA A 50 8.31 15.88 8.03
C ALA A 50 8.62 17.29 8.57
N ASP A 51 9.15 18.13 7.69
CA ASP A 51 9.69 19.46 7.97
C ASP A 51 8.81 20.62 7.44
N ASP A 52 7.56 20.33 7.05
CA ASP A 52 6.59 21.33 6.57
C ASP A 52 5.14 21.02 7.00
N ALA A 53 4.18 21.87 6.59
CA ALA A 53 2.76 21.79 6.97
C ALA A 53 2.08 20.47 6.58
N SER A 54 2.59 19.83 5.53
CA SER A 54 2.06 18.56 5.04
C SER A 54 2.40 17.39 5.97
N ALA A 55 3.23 17.59 6.99
CA ALA A 55 3.57 16.58 7.99
C ALA A 55 2.33 15.98 8.67
N VAL A 56 1.20 16.69 8.75
CA VAL A 56 -0.07 16.15 9.24
C VAL A 56 -0.50 14.90 8.46
N HIS A 57 -0.27 14.87 7.14
CA HIS A 57 -0.59 13.75 6.27
C HIS A 57 0.50 12.66 6.30
N TRP A 58 1.78 13.06 6.32
CA TRP A 58 2.90 12.12 6.20
C TRP A 58 3.39 11.52 7.53
N ASN A 59 3.65 12.37 8.53
CA ASN A 59 4.15 11.99 9.85
C ASN A 59 3.91 13.12 10.87
N PRO A 60 2.81 13.08 11.64
CA PRO A 60 2.46 14.15 12.57
C PRO A 60 3.46 14.29 13.74
N ALA A 61 4.29 13.29 14.02
CA ALA A 61 5.32 13.40 15.06
C ALA A 61 6.40 14.44 14.70
N GLY A 62 6.64 14.69 13.40
CA GLY A 62 7.57 15.71 12.93
C GLY A 62 7.18 17.12 13.36
N LEU A 63 5.87 17.40 13.46
CA LEU A 63 5.34 18.70 13.89
C LEU A 63 5.83 19.12 15.27
N ALA A 64 6.13 18.16 16.16
CA ALA A 64 6.65 18.45 17.50
C ALA A 64 8.05 19.11 17.48
N PHE A 65 8.79 18.99 16.37
CA PHE A 65 10.15 19.50 16.22
C PHE A 65 10.23 20.74 15.32
N GLN A 66 9.11 21.15 14.71
CA GLN A 66 9.05 22.33 13.86
C GLN A 66 9.28 23.61 14.66
N ARG A 67 10.03 24.54 14.06
CA ARG A 67 10.31 25.85 14.65
C ARG A 67 9.71 26.93 13.76
N GLY A 68 8.69 27.63 14.27
CA GLY A 68 8.00 28.70 13.54
C GLY A 68 6.60 28.28 13.10
N ARG A 69 6.03 29.04 12.16
CA ARG A 69 4.75 28.74 11.51
C ARG A 69 4.98 28.82 10.02
N GLU A 70 4.48 27.84 9.26
CA GLU A 70 4.36 28.01 7.81
C GLU A 70 3.28 29.07 7.50
N ALA A 71 3.45 29.75 6.37
CA ALA A 71 2.59 30.84 5.90
C ALA A 71 1.36 30.35 5.16
#